data_AF-A0A9E5I2T0-F1
#
_entry.id   AF-A0A9E5I2T0-F1
#
_cell.length_a   1.000
_cell.length_b   1.000
_cell.length_c   1.000
_cell.angle_alpha   90.00
_cell.angle_beta   90.00
_cell.angle_gamma   90.00
#
_symmetry.space_group_name_H-M   'P 1'
#
loop_
_entity.id
_entity.type
_entity.pdbx_description
1 polymer ?
#
loop_
_entity_poly.entity_id
_entity_poly.type
_entity_poly.pdbx_seq_one_letter_code
_entity_poly.pdbx_strand_id
1 'polypeptide(L)'
;MSFFRCLPGADALSVFRQQRLLSHLHQHSIELQSIHAQYLHFVWSDHELSKEQVKILGALLQYGEPYAQPKANQAVIVIPRFGTVSPWASKATDIAHQCGLKVLRIERGVRYEWNSKRTLSEAQQNTLNSVLFDRMTETIVSNEQDVKGLYQTLADKPFTRIDVMGKGKQALIDANQSLGLALSADEI
;
A
#
# COMPACT_ATOMS: atom_id res chain seq x y z
N MET A 1 -17.02 12.04 6.26
CA MET A 1 -15.61 12.46 6.05
C MET A 1 -14.78 11.72 7.06
N SER A 2 -13.69 11.07 6.65
CA SER A 2 -12.77 10.39 7.57
C SER A 2 -11.57 11.29 7.88
N PHE A 3 -11.06 11.20 9.11
CA PHE A 3 -9.82 11.81 9.53
C PHE A 3 -8.66 10.88 9.21
N PHE A 4 -7.54 11.45 8.75
CA PHE A 4 -6.35 10.71 8.35
C PHE A 4 -5.13 11.19 9.14
N ARG A 5 -4.34 10.25 9.65
CA ARG A 5 -3.07 10.53 10.32
C ARG A 5 -2.00 9.55 9.85
N CYS A 6 -0.82 10.08 9.55
CA CYS A 6 0.39 9.31 9.30
C CYS A 6 1.27 9.33 10.56
N LEU A 7 1.79 8.17 10.97
CA LEU A 7 2.71 8.02 12.10
C LEU A 7 3.97 7.28 11.65
N PRO A 8 5.17 7.85 11.84
CA PRO A 8 6.41 7.16 11.53
C PRO A 8 6.63 5.97 12.48
N GLY A 9 7.22 4.91 11.95
CA GLY A 9 7.54 3.68 12.67
C GLY A 9 9.03 3.37 12.75
N ALA A 10 9.33 2.12 13.04
CA ALA A 10 10.67 1.56 13.13
C ALA A 10 11.34 1.38 11.76
N ASP A 11 12.62 1.02 11.81
CA ASP A 11 13.40 0.62 10.65
C ASP A 11 12.77 -0.62 9.97
N ALA A 12 12.55 -0.53 8.67
CA ALA A 12 11.98 -1.60 7.85
C ALA A 12 13.06 -2.48 7.20
N LEU A 13 14.33 -2.06 7.20
CA LEU A 13 15.44 -2.80 6.61
C LEU A 13 16.63 -2.91 7.57
N SER A 14 16.93 -4.13 8.01
CA SER A 14 18.20 -4.38 8.69
C SER A 14 19.40 -4.06 7.79
N VAL A 15 20.56 -3.76 8.40
CA VAL A 15 21.81 -3.44 7.69
C VAL A 15 22.16 -4.48 6.62
N PHE A 16 21.98 -5.77 6.92
CA PHE A 16 22.17 -6.85 5.96
C PHE A 16 21.25 -6.76 4.74
N ARG A 17 19.96 -6.44 4.95
CA ARG A 17 19.00 -6.27 3.85
C ARG A 17 19.30 -5.02 3.03
N GLN A 18 19.72 -3.93 3.67
CA GLN A 18 20.18 -2.71 2.97
C GLN A 18 21.35 -3.04 2.04
N GLN A 19 22.38 -3.72 2.54
CA GLN A 19 23.54 -4.12 1.72
C GLN A 19 23.14 -5.05 0.57
N ARG A 20 22.31 -6.06 0.83
CA ARG A 20 21.80 -6.97 -0.21
C ARG A 20 21.03 -6.23 -1.30
N LEU A 21 20.19 -5.26 -0.92
CA LEU A 21 19.43 -4.44 -1.85
C LEU A 21 20.36 -3.56 -2.71
N LEU A 22 21.37 -2.94 -2.10
CA LEU A 22 22.40 -2.18 -2.84
C LEU A 22 23.15 -3.06 -3.83
N SER A 23 23.57 -4.26 -3.43
CA SER A 23 24.25 -5.20 -4.32
C SER A 23 23.37 -5.65 -5.48
N HIS A 24 22.09 -5.91 -5.22
CA HIS A 24 21.13 -6.27 -6.27
C HIS A 24 20.91 -5.13 -7.26
N LEU A 25 20.72 -3.90 -6.76
CA LEU A 25 20.55 -2.71 -7.62
C LEU A 25 21.81 -2.43 -8.46
N HIS A 26 23.00 -2.67 -7.90
CA HIS A 26 24.25 -2.55 -8.63
C HIS A 26 24.32 -3.52 -9.83
N GLN A 27 23.78 -4.74 -9.72
CA GLN A 27 23.70 -5.69 -10.85
C GLN A 27 22.80 -5.19 -11.99
N HIS A 28 21.90 -4.26 -11.71
CA HIS A 28 21.04 -3.59 -12.68
C HIS A 28 21.59 -2.21 -13.13
N SER A 29 22.88 -1.95 -12.92
CA SER A 29 23.53 -0.67 -13.25
C SER A 29 22.93 0.53 -12.52
N ILE A 30 22.44 0.33 -11.29
CA ILE A 30 21.92 1.38 -10.40
C ILE A 30 22.86 1.52 -9.21
N GLU A 31 23.64 2.60 -9.18
CA GLU A 31 24.59 2.88 -8.10
C GLU A 31 24.01 3.85 -7.08
N LEU A 32 23.54 3.30 -5.95
CA LEU A 32 23.13 4.07 -4.78
C LEU A 32 24.25 4.07 -3.73
N GLN A 33 24.43 5.20 -3.04
CA GLN A 33 25.37 5.32 -1.92
C GLN A 33 24.83 4.68 -0.65
N SER A 34 23.51 4.79 -0.44
CA SER A 34 22.81 4.29 0.73
C SER A 34 21.34 4.10 0.38
N ILE A 35 20.70 3.14 1.03
CA ILE A 35 19.25 2.95 0.99
C ILE A 35 18.77 2.55 2.38
N HIS A 36 17.74 3.23 2.83
CA HIS A 36 17.11 3.06 4.13
C HIS A 36 15.62 2.90 3.93
N ALA A 37 14.94 2.32 4.91
CA ALA A 37 13.50 2.25 4.85
C ALA A 37 12.87 2.40 6.23
N GLN A 38 11.75 3.12 6.30
CA GLN A 38 10.99 3.31 7.52
C GLN A 38 9.58 2.79 7.33
N TYR A 39 9.05 2.07 8.31
CA TYR A 39 7.61 1.78 8.33
C TYR A 39 6.83 3.09 8.51
N LEU A 40 5.76 3.26 7.74
CA LEU A 40 4.76 4.30 7.96
C LEU A 40 3.45 3.65 8.32
N HIS A 41 2.75 4.21 9.30
CA HIS A 41 1.44 3.75 9.73
C HIS A 41 0.39 4.79 9.38
N PHE A 42 -0.64 4.35 8.68
CA PHE A 42 -1.72 5.18 8.17
C PHE A 42 -2.99 4.85 8.93
N VAL A 43 -3.53 5.84 9.64
CA VAL A 43 -4.68 5.65 10.52
C VAL A 43 -5.85 6.48 10.00
N TRP A 44 -6.97 5.80 9.76
CA TRP A 44 -8.25 6.43 9.46
C TRP A 44 -9.19 6.32 10.65
N SER A 45 -9.98 7.36 10.89
CA SER A 45 -10.94 7.45 12.01
C SER A 45 -12.14 8.30 11.65
N ASP A 46 -13.28 8.09 12.31
CA ASP A 46 -14.50 8.89 12.09
C ASP A 46 -14.37 10.31 12.68
N HIS A 47 -13.55 10.46 13.71
CA HIS A 47 -13.32 11.72 14.42
C HIS A 47 -11.83 11.97 14.59
N GLU A 48 -11.46 13.23 14.79
CA GLU A 48 -10.07 13.56 15.11
C GLU A 48 -9.64 12.87 16.41
N LEU A 49 -8.47 12.24 16.38
CA LEU A 49 -7.93 11.52 17.52
C LEU A 49 -7.43 12.51 18.58
N SER A 50 -7.91 12.33 19.81
CA SER A 50 -7.43 13.07 20.99
C SER A 50 -5.94 12.81 21.25
N LYS A 51 -5.31 13.68 22.04
CA LYS A 51 -3.89 13.56 22.40
C LYS A 51 -3.58 12.24 23.10
N GLU A 52 -4.49 11.80 23.97
CA GLU A 52 -4.42 10.53 24.69
C GLU A 52 -4.48 9.34 23.71
N GLN A 53 -5.41 9.36 22.77
CA GLN A 53 -5.53 8.30 21.75
C GLN A 53 -4.29 8.25 20.85
N VAL A 54 -3.74 9.39 20.47
CA VAL A 54 -2.50 9.46 19.70
C VAL A 54 -1.31 8.90 20.48
N LYS A 55 -1.25 9.13 21.80
CA LYS A 55 -0.23 8.55 22.66
C LYS A 55 -0.34 7.03 22.74
N ILE A 56 -1.55 6.48 22.87
CA ILE A 56 -1.80 5.03 22.86
C ILE A 56 -1.41 4.44 21.50
N LEU A 57 -1.82 5.06 20.40
CA LEU A 57 -1.41 4.63 19.05
C LEU A 57 0.11 4.65 18.88
N GLY A 58 0.78 5.71 19.33
CA GLY A 58 2.23 5.81 19.29
C GLY A 58 2.91 4.66 20.01
N ALA A 59 2.43 4.30 21.21
CA ALA A 59 2.94 3.15 21.96
C ALA A 59 2.64 1.81 21.26
N LEU A 60 1.44 1.62 20.71
CA LEU A 60 1.08 0.38 19.99
C LEU A 60 1.91 0.18 18.71
N LEU A 61 2.23 1.26 18.02
CA LEU A 61 2.96 1.25 16.75
C LEU A 61 4.47 1.38 16.93
N GLN A 62 4.94 1.43 18.18
CA GLN A 62 6.35 1.39 18.52
C GLN A 62 6.81 -0.06 18.71
N TYR A 63 7.21 -0.69 17.61
CA TYR A 63 7.76 -2.05 17.59
C TYR A 63 8.95 -2.12 16.64
N GLY A 64 9.91 -3.00 16.92
CA GLY A 64 11.13 -3.13 16.12
C GLY A 64 12.24 -2.14 16.49
N GLU A 65 13.28 -2.08 15.67
CA GLU A 65 14.45 -1.25 15.92
C GLU A 65 14.18 0.24 15.60
N PRO A 66 14.64 1.19 16.42
CA PRO A 66 14.46 2.61 16.16
C PRO A 66 15.04 3.03 14.80
N TYR A 67 14.25 3.77 14.03
CA TYR A 67 14.72 4.33 12.77
C TYR A 67 15.59 5.57 13.02
N ALA A 68 16.88 5.48 12.66
CA ALA A 68 17.76 6.63 12.66
C ALA A 68 17.59 7.39 11.33
N GLN A 69 16.94 8.55 11.38
CA GLN A 69 16.61 9.32 10.17
C GLN A 69 17.88 9.77 9.43
N PRO A 70 18.15 9.22 8.22
CA PRO A 70 19.32 9.58 7.43
C PRO A 70 19.07 10.89 6.69
N LYS A 71 20.15 11.56 6.28
CA LYS A 71 20.06 12.63 5.28
C LYS A 71 19.94 11.98 3.90
N ALA A 72 18.70 11.78 3.44
CA ALA A 72 18.40 11.30 2.10
C ALA A 72 17.85 12.42 1.21
N ASN A 73 18.13 12.37 -0.09
CA ASN A 73 17.65 13.35 -1.06
C ASN A 73 16.51 12.83 -1.95
N GLN A 74 16.27 11.51 -1.95
CA GLN A 74 15.20 10.87 -2.72
C GLN A 74 14.43 9.90 -1.84
N ALA A 75 13.11 9.83 -2.05
CA ALA A 75 12.23 8.93 -1.33
C ALA A 75 11.04 8.50 -2.18
N VAL A 76 10.53 7.29 -1.93
CA VAL A 76 9.21 6.83 -2.37
C VAL A 76 8.50 6.11 -1.24
N ILE A 77 7.16 6.05 -1.29
CA ILE A 77 6.36 5.30 -0.34
C ILE A 77 5.73 4.12 -1.07
N VAL A 78 6.00 2.92 -0.57
CA VAL A 78 5.36 1.68 -1.00
C VAL A 78 4.21 1.37 -0.07
N ILE A 79 3.03 1.11 -0.63
CA ILE A 79 1.81 0.80 0.09
C ILE A 79 1.12 -0.42 -0.54
N PRO A 80 0.18 -1.08 0.17
CA PRO A 80 -0.69 -2.06 -0.46
C PRO A 80 -1.44 -1.46 -1.65
N ARG A 81 -1.77 -2.30 -2.63
CA ARG A 81 -2.51 -1.85 -3.82
C ARG A 81 -3.87 -1.26 -3.42
N PHE A 82 -4.26 -0.16 -4.08
CA PHE A 82 -5.58 0.44 -3.86
C PHE A 82 -6.71 -0.58 -4.06
N GLY A 83 -7.72 -0.51 -3.19
CA GLY A 83 -8.82 -1.48 -3.15
C GLY A 83 -8.51 -2.77 -2.39
N THR A 84 -7.33 -2.90 -1.79
CA THR A 84 -6.98 -4.03 -0.93
C THR A 84 -6.87 -3.63 0.54
N VAL A 85 -6.97 -4.62 1.44
CA VAL A 85 -6.70 -4.51 2.87
C VAL A 85 -5.64 -5.55 3.23
N SER A 86 -4.52 -5.12 3.80
CA SER A 86 -3.46 -6.06 4.16
C SER A 86 -3.87 -6.94 5.36
N PRO A 87 -3.37 -8.17 5.49
CA PRO A 87 -3.59 -8.96 6.71
C PRO A 87 -3.05 -8.29 7.97
N TRP A 88 -2.01 -7.46 7.83
CA TRP A 88 -1.47 -6.65 8.91
C TRP A 88 -2.50 -5.60 9.36
N ALA A 89 -3.18 -4.95 8.41
CA ALA A 89 -4.18 -3.93 8.71
C ALA A 89 -5.35 -4.47 9.53
N SER A 90 -5.86 -5.65 9.20
CA SER A 90 -6.94 -6.28 9.97
C SER A 90 -6.51 -6.50 11.41
N LYS A 91 -5.34 -7.11 11.65
CA LYS A 91 -4.84 -7.38 13.00
C LYS A 91 -4.50 -6.10 13.77
N ALA A 92 -3.87 -5.12 13.13
CA ALA A 92 -3.52 -3.86 13.76
C ALA A 92 -4.77 -3.07 14.19
N THR A 93 -5.80 -3.08 13.34
CA THR A 93 -7.09 -2.45 13.63
C THR A 93 -7.78 -3.15 14.81
N ASP A 94 -7.79 -4.49 14.82
CA ASP A 94 -8.37 -5.28 15.93
C ASP A 94 -7.67 -4.99 17.27
N ILE A 95 -6.33 -4.97 17.28
CA ILE A 95 -5.54 -4.63 18.47
C ILE A 95 -5.88 -3.22 18.95
N ALA A 96 -5.97 -2.25 18.04
CA ALA A 96 -6.34 -0.89 18.40
C ALA A 96 -7.73 -0.82 19.05
N HIS A 97 -8.70 -1.57 18.52
CA HIS A 97 -10.04 -1.67 19.10
C HIS A 97 -10.01 -2.28 20.51
N GLN A 98 -9.21 -3.33 20.73
CA GLN A 98 -9.03 -3.95 22.05
C GLN A 98 -8.35 -3.00 23.06
N CYS A 99 -7.56 -2.05 22.58
CA CYS A 99 -7.01 -0.96 23.39
C CYS A 99 -7.95 0.26 23.55
N GLY A 100 -9.21 0.14 23.12
CA GLY A 100 -10.22 1.20 23.26
C GLY A 100 -10.19 2.29 22.19
N LEU A 101 -9.41 2.10 21.12
CA LEU A 101 -9.31 3.04 20.01
C LEU A 101 -10.29 2.66 18.90
N LYS A 102 -11.36 3.44 18.70
CA LYS A 102 -12.34 3.23 17.62
C LYS A 102 -11.86 3.83 16.30
N VAL A 103 -10.79 3.28 15.74
CA VAL A 103 -10.27 3.65 14.41
C VAL A 103 -10.99 2.86 13.32
N LEU A 104 -11.11 3.43 12.13
CA LEU A 104 -11.72 2.78 10.97
C LEU A 104 -10.79 1.74 10.34
N ARG A 105 -9.51 2.08 10.24
CA ARG A 105 -8.47 1.23 9.67
C ARG A 105 -7.10 1.73 10.10
N ILE A 106 -6.19 0.81 10.39
CA ILE A 106 -4.75 1.07 10.44
C ILE A 106 -4.11 0.28 9.31
N GLU A 107 -3.32 0.93 8.46
CA GLU A 107 -2.55 0.27 7.41
C GLU A 107 -1.07 0.59 7.55
N ARG A 108 -0.21 -0.26 6.99
CA ARG A 108 1.24 -0.06 7.00
C ARG A 108 1.78 0.07 5.58
N GLY A 109 2.66 1.04 5.39
CA GLY A 109 3.52 1.15 4.21
C GLY A 109 4.98 1.20 4.60
N VAL A 110 5.84 1.33 3.58
CA VAL A 110 7.28 1.45 3.74
C VAL A 110 7.74 2.66 2.94
N ARG A 111 8.35 3.63 3.61
CA ARG A 111 9.05 4.73 2.96
C ARG A 111 10.49 4.30 2.70
N TYR A 112 10.86 4.17 1.44
CA TYR A 112 12.24 3.95 1.03
C TYR A 112 12.90 5.29 0.77
N GLU A 113 14.12 5.47 1.29
CA GLU A 113 14.90 6.68 1.13
C GLU A 113 16.32 6.30 0.72
N TRP A 114 16.89 7.02 -0.26
CA TRP A 114 18.23 6.71 -0.75
C TRP A 114 18.97 7.96 -1.17
N ASN A 115 20.28 7.78 -1.36
CA ASN A 115 21.17 8.77 -1.96
C ASN A 115 21.85 8.15 -3.18
N SER A 116 21.92 8.90 -4.27
CA SER A 116 22.71 8.55 -5.45
C SER A 116 23.70 9.67 -5.78
N LYS A 117 24.89 9.31 -6.30
CA LYS A 117 25.87 10.30 -6.76
C LYS A 117 25.44 11.00 -8.05
N ARG A 118 24.67 10.31 -8.88
CA ARG A 118 24.19 10.77 -10.18
C ARG A 118 22.67 10.68 -10.18
N THR A 119 22.04 11.60 -10.90
CA THR A 119 20.61 11.52 -11.19
C THR A 119 20.35 10.23 -11.98
N LEU A 120 19.39 9.43 -11.52
CA LEU A 120 18.98 8.24 -12.23
C LEU A 120 18.21 8.63 -13.49
N SER A 121 18.43 7.90 -14.59
CA SER A 121 17.57 8.02 -15.78
C SER A 121 16.17 7.47 -15.49
N GLU A 122 15.19 7.79 -16.32
CA GLU A 122 13.82 7.27 -16.18
C GLU A 122 13.78 5.73 -16.20
N ALA A 123 14.57 5.09 -17.07
CA ALA A 123 14.67 3.64 -17.13
C ALA A 123 15.28 3.03 -15.85
N GLN A 124 16.28 3.69 -15.27
CA GLN A 124 16.87 3.28 -13.99
C GLN A 124 15.88 3.48 -12.84
N GLN A 125 15.12 4.58 -12.85
CA GLN A 125 14.09 4.84 -11.84
C GLN A 125 12.97 3.79 -11.90
N ASN A 126 12.52 3.41 -13.09
CA ASN A 126 11.52 2.35 -13.28
C ASN A 126 12.05 0.99 -12.80
N THR A 127 13.32 0.70 -13.08
CA THR A 127 13.97 -0.53 -12.61
C THR A 127 14.11 -0.53 -11.08
N LEU A 128 14.58 0.56 -10.48
CA LEU A 128 14.64 0.74 -9.03
C LEU A 128 13.26 0.49 -8.41
N ASN A 129 12.23 1.17 -8.92
CA ASN A 129 10.86 1.02 -8.45
C ASN A 129 10.42 -0.44 -8.49
N SER A 130 10.65 -1.16 -9.60
CA SER A 130 10.28 -2.58 -9.73
C SER A 130 10.96 -3.52 -8.72
N VAL A 131 12.11 -3.14 -8.16
CA VAL A 131 12.80 -3.90 -7.11
C VAL A 131 12.24 -3.61 -5.71
N LEU A 132 11.69 -2.40 -5.50
CA LEU A 132 11.25 -1.95 -4.17
C LEU A 132 9.89 -2.50 -3.73
N PHE A 133 9.03 -2.94 -4.66
CA PHE A 133 7.68 -3.41 -4.34
C PHE A 133 7.26 -4.61 -5.19
N ASP A 134 6.29 -5.37 -4.67
CA ASP A 134 5.63 -6.44 -5.42
C ASP A 134 4.49 -5.88 -6.28
N ARG A 135 4.62 -6.00 -7.61
CA ARG A 135 3.64 -5.44 -8.57
C ARG A 135 2.22 -6.02 -8.44
N MET A 136 2.09 -7.22 -7.88
CA MET A 136 0.77 -7.88 -7.74
C MET A 136 0.01 -7.33 -6.54
N THR A 137 0.71 -6.99 -5.45
CA THR A 137 0.12 -6.70 -4.15
C THR A 137 0.32 -5.26 -3.65
N GLU A 138 1.30 -4.55 -4.20
CA GLU A 138 1.73 -3.23 -3.72
C GLU A 138 1.72 -2.18 -4.85
N THR A 139 1.85 -0.92 -4.48
CA THR A 139 2.00 0.22 -5.40
C THR A 139 2.87 1.30 -4.77
N ILE A 140 3.44 2.18 -5.61
CA ILE A 140 4.24 3.31 -5.19
C ILE A 140 3.39 4.58 -5.24
N VAL A 141 3.51 5.40 -4.20
CA VAL A 141 2.99 6.76 -4.16
C VAL A 141 4.09 7.76 -3.85
N SER A 142 3.92 8.98 -4.35
CA SER A 142 4.94 10.04 -4.25
C SER A 142 4.85 10.80 -2.92
N ASN A 143 3.66 10.86 -2.32
CA ASN A 143 3.43 11.62 -1.10
C ASN A 143 2.38 10.95 -0.18
N GLU A 144 2.31 11.40 1.08
CA GLU A 144 1.38 10.86 2.08
C GLU A 144 -0.10 11.19 1.79
N GLN A 145 -0.40 12.22 0.99
CA GLN A 145 -1.79 12.55 0.63
C GLN A 145 -2.37 11.50 -0.31
N ASP A 146 -1.58 10.97 -1.24
CA ASP A 146 -1.98 9.92 -2.17
C ASP A 146 -2.38 8.64 -1.42
N VAL A 147 -1.76 8.38 -0.26
CA VAL A 147 -2.07 7.23 0.60
C VAL A 147 -3.51 7.24 1.09
N LYS A 148 -4.15 8.41 1.19
CA LYS A 148 -5.55 8.52 1.62
C LYS A 148 -6.50 7.68 0.79
N GLY A 149 -6.18 7.43 -0.50
CA GLY A 149 -6.95 6.57 -1.38
C GLY A 149 -7.05 5.10 -0.94
N LEU A 150 -6.21 4.64 0.00
CA LEU A 150 -6.33 3.30 0.59
C LEU A 150 -7.63 3.11 1.34
N TYR A 151 -8.16 4.17 1.95
CA TYR A 151 -9.45 4.15 2.61
C TYR A 151 -10.43 5.05 1.87
N GLN A 152 -11.28 4.39 1.08
CA GLN A 152 -12.35 5.03 0.34
C GLN A 152 -13.66 4.31 0.64
N THR A 153 -14.71 5.08 0.90
CA THR A 153 -16.07 4.57 0.92
C THR A 153 -16.59 4.62 -0.50
N LEU A 154 -16.73 3.48 -1.15
CA LEU A 154 -17.36 3.37 -2.45
C LEU A 154 -18.86 3.09 -2.25
N ALA A 155 -19.70 3.68 -3.09
CA ALA A 155 -21.10 3.29 -3.14
C ALA A 155 -21.22 1.83 -3.62
N ASP A 156 -22.19 1.11 -3.06
CA ASP A 156 -22.48 -0.25 -3.49
C ASP A 156 -22.81 -0.27 -4.99
N LYS A 157 -22.20 -1.20 -5.72
CA LYS A 157 -22.52 -1.38 -7.15
C LYS A 157 -23.92 -1.97 -7.25
N PRO A 158 -24.81 -1.38 -8.08
CA PRO A 158 -26.16 -1.91 -8.25
C PRO A 158 -26.12 -3.30 -8.88
N PHE A 159 -27.13 -4.12 -8.58
CA PHE A 159 -27.32 -5.41 -9.22
C PHE A 159 -27.63 -5.23 -10.71
N THR A 160 -26.85 -5.88 -11.57
CA THR A 160 -27.06 -5.85 -13.03
C THR A 160 -27.84 -7.08 -13.48
N ARG A 161 -28.92 -6.87 -14.24
CA ARG A 161 -29.68 -7.94 -14.90
C ARG A 161 -29.22 -8.12 -16.34
N ILE A 162 -29.11 -9.37 -16.79
CA ILE A 162 -28.87 -9.72 -18.19
C ILE A 162 -30.23 -9.92 -18.86
N ASP A 163 -30.51 -9.14 -19.91
CA ASP A 163 -31.82 -9.15 -20.60
C ASP A 163 -31.95 -10.29 -21.60
N VAL A 164 -32.19 -11.49 -21.09
CA VAL A 164 -32.42 -12.69 -21.90
C VAL A 164 -33.78 -12.64 -22.61
N MET A 165 -34.78 -12.02 -22.01
CA MET A 165 -36.14 -11.97 -22.58
C MET A 165 -36.19 -11.08 -23.83
N GLY A 166 -35.48 -9.94 -23.82
CA GLY A 166 -35.44 -9.02 -24.95
C GLY A 166 -34.42 -9.37 -26.05
N LYS A 167 -33.28 -9.98 -25.68
CA LYS A 167 -32.17 -10.25 -26.61
C LYS A 167 -31.89 -11.73 -26.86
N GLY A 168 -32.63 -12.63 -26.20
CA GLY A 168 -32.47 -14.07 -26.33
C GLY A 168 -31.06 -14.55 -25.96
N LYS A 169 -30.61 -15.61 -26.64
CA LYS A 169 -29.30 -16.23 -26.41
C LYS A 169 -28.12 -15.25 -26.54
N GLN A 170 -28.25 -14.22 -27.38
CA GLN A 170 -27.17 -13.24 -27.59
C GLN A 170 -26.79 -12.49 -26.31
N ALA A 171 -27.75 -12.17 -25.44
CA ALA A 171 -27.44 -11.54 -24.16
C ALA A 171 -26.55 -12.39 -23.25
N LEU A 172 -26.69 -13.73 -23.32
CA LEU A 172 -25.85 -14.65 -22.56
C LEU A 172 -24.45 -14.77 -23.19
N ILE A 173 -24.35 -14.75 -24.52
CA ILE A 173 -23.06 -14.76 -25.22
C ILE A 173 -22.26 -13.49 -24.87
N ASP A 174 -22.91 -12.32 -24.94
CA ASP A 174 -22.28 -11.03 -24.61
C ASP A 174 -21.87 -10.97 -23.13
N ALA A 175 -22.70 -11.51 -22.23
CA ALA A 175 -22.39 -11.61 -20.82
C ALA A 175 -21.22 -12.56 -20.54
N ASN A 176 -21.18 -13.72 -21.20
CA ASN A 176 -20.10 -14.70 -21.09
C ASN A 176 -18.74 -14.06 -21.44
N GLN A 177 -18.69 -13.28 -22.53
CA GLN A 177 -17.47 -12.60 -22.95
C GLN A 177 -17.11 -11.42 -22.03
N SER A 178 -18.06 -10.55 -21.70
CA SER A 178 -17.80 -9.33 -20.93
C SER A 178 -17.43 -9.60 -19.46
N LEU A 179 -18.02 -10.63 -18.85
CA LEU A 179 -17.74 -11.04 -17.48
C LEU A 179 -16.65 -12.11 -17.39
N GLY A 180 -16.20 -12.66 -18.52
CA GLY A 180 -15.19 -13.72 -18.57
C GLY A 180 -15.64 -15.01 -17.90
N LEU A 181 -16.90 -15.41 -18.10
CA LEU A 181 -17.49 -16.57 -17.42
C LEU A 181 -16.95 -17.91 -17.94
N ALA A 182 -16.35 -17.91 -19.13
CA ALA A 182 -15.79 -19.09 -19.79
C ALA A 182 -16.79 -20.25 -20.00
N LEU A 183 -18.05 -19.92 -20.22
CA LEU A 183 -19.11 -20.90 -20.46
C LEU A 183 -18.99 -21.54 -21.85
N SER A 184 -19.22 -22.84 -21.92
CA SER A 184 -19.32 -23.61 -23.16
C SER A 184 -20.68 -23.43 -23.85
N ALA A 185 -20.81 -23.90 -25.09
CA ALA A 185 -22.02 -23.69 -25.89
C ALA A 185 -23.27 -24.41 -25.35
N ASP A 186 -23.07 -25.50 -24.62
CA ASP A 186 -24.09 -26.29 -23.91
C ASP A 186 -24.46 -25.70 -22.55
N GLU A 187 -23.56 -24.95 -21.91
CA GLU A 187 -23.85 -24.20 -20.68
C GLU A 187 -24.66 -22.90 -20.94
N ILE A 188 -24.64 -22.38 -22.19
CA ILE A 188 -25.40 -21.20 -22.66
C ILE A 188 -26.72 -21.58 -23.31
#